data_AF-A0A969BWZ0-F1
#
_entry.id   AF-A0A969BWZ0-F1
#
_cell.length_a   1.000
_cell.length_b   1.000
_cell.length_c   1.000
_cell.angle_alpha   90.00
_cell.angle_beta   90.00
_cell.angle_gamma   90.00
#
_symmetry.space_group_name_H-M   'P 1'
#
loop_
_entity.id
_entity.type
_entity.pdbx_description
1 polymer ?
#
loop_
_entity_poly.entity_id
_entity_poly.type
_entity_poly.pdbx_seq_one_letter_code
_entity_poly.pdbx_strand_id
1 'polypeptide(L)'
;MFKDFTQTDCNGHTRAGIVARDDTTSLVLARDARHQEMLRSQDLKDEARRRLSELLQQSQTADEVRALEAGSPETQARVRKQAEGVVKGLQQRGLTGLGPVISDELAEQLVAHVLDWQFGTGPLEPLFRESDVEDIIVNSAASPHSEPQIEVWTYRQSGKRREDIAITPDDVREIVNRNAALQGRALNTTSPLLNAQMRFGQAAGSRINAVLNPACDPEISVTIRIHRPVAAR
;
A
#
# COMPACT_ATOMS: atom_id res chain seq x y z
N MET A 1 -12.29 -8.63 38.84
CA MET A 1 -12.90 -9.14 40.07
C MET A 1 -12.81 -10.66 40.04
N PHE A 2 -11.80 -11.22 40.70
CA PHE A 2 -11.50 -12.66 40.73
C PHE A 2 -12.50 -13.39 41.63
N LYS A 3 -12.89 -14.62 41.28
CA LYS A 3 -13.59 -15.53 42.19
C LYS A 3 -12.68 -16.72 42.42
N ASP A 4 -12.25 -16.91 43.66
CA ASP A 4 -11.50 -18.08 44.07
C ASP A 4 -12.43 -19.28 44.18
N PHE A 5 -12.03 -20.42 43.61
CA PHE A 5 -12.71 -21.69 43.84
C PHE A 5 -11.68 -22.71 44.30
N THR A 6 -11.94 -23.33 45.45
CA THR A 6 -11.10 -24.40 46.00
C THR A 6 -11.82 -25.73 45.76
N GLN A 7 -11.19 -26.63 45.01
CA GLN A 7 -11.65 -28.01 44.88
C GLN A 7 -10.64 -28.92 45.59
N THR A 8 -11.15 -29.75 46.50
CA THR A 8 -10.36 -30.73 47.25
C THR A 8 -10.59 -32.10 46.63
N ASP A 9 -9.51 -32.80 46.30
CA ASP A 9 -9.59 -34.17 45.80
C ASP A 9 -9.79 -35.19 46.94
N CYS A 10 -10.12 -36.43 46.59
CA CYS A 10 -10.40 -37.52 47.53
C CYS A 10 -9.19 -37.98 48.37
N ASN A 11 -8.01 -37.40 48.15
CA ASN A 11 -6.80 -37.63 48.94
C ASN A 11 -6.44 -36.43 49.84
N GLY A 12 -7.30 -35.41 49.93
CA GLY A 12 -7.15 -34.28 50.85
C GLY A 12 -6.20 -33.18 50.37
N HIS A 13 -5.83 -33.16 49.08
CA HIS A 13 -5.00 -32.09 48.52
C HIS A 13 -5.88 -31.00 47.89
N THR A 14 -5.70 -29.75 48.32
CA THR A 14 -6.37 -28.58 47.74
C THR A 14 -5.44 -27.90 46.74
N ARG A 15 -5.84 -27.83 45.46
CA ARG A 15 -5.17 -27.00 44.44
C ARG A 15 -6.01 -25.76 44.14
N ALA A 16 -5.42 -24.58 44.34
CA ALA A 16 -6.01 -23.32 43.88
C ALA A 16 -5.76 -23.16 42.38
N GLY A 17 -6.82 -23.26 41.57
CA GLY A 17 -6.77 -22.95 40.14
C GLY A 17 -7.24 -21.53 39.89
N ILE A 18 -6.40 -20.70 39.29
CA ILE A 18 -6.80 -19.39 38.75
C ILE A 18 -7.26 -19.63 37.31
N VAL A 19 -8.55 -19.49 37.03
CA VAL A 19 -9.05 -19.41 35.65
C VAL A 19 -8.89 -17.98 35.19
N ALA A 20 -7.96 -17.74 34.25
CA ALA A 20 -7.87 -16.46 33.53
C ALA A 20 -9.21 -16.24 32.79
N ARG A 21 -9.84 -15.09 33.00
CA ARG A 21 -11.00 -14.69 32.18
C ARG A 21 -10.54 -14.45 30.75
N ASP A 22 -11.35 -14.90 29.80
CA ASP A 22 -11.11 -14.86 28.35
C ASP A 22 -10.79 -13.44 27.83
N ASP A 23 -9.51 -13.10 27.74
CA ASP A 23 -9.01 -11.89 27.05
C ASP A 23 -9.06 -12.02 25.52
N THR A 24 -9.32 -13.21 24.99
CA THR A 24 -9.33 -13.54 23.55
C THR A 24 -10.42 -12.81 22.77
N THR A 25 -11.62 -12.63 23.34
CA THR A 25 -12.72 -11.92 22.65
C THR A 25 -12.39 -10.45 22.43
N SER A 26 -11.71 -9.80 23.37
CA SER A 26 -11.33 -8.39 23.25
C SER A 26 -10.29 -8.15 22.15
N LEU A 27 -9.34 -9.08 22.00
CA LEU A 27 -8.31 -9.04 20.96
C LEU A 27 -8.87 -9.29 19.57
N VAL A 28 -9.83 -10.21 19.44
CA VAL A 28 -10.49 -10.51 18.15
C VAL A 28 -11.33 -9.32 17.70
N LEU A 29 -12.15 -8.73 18.57
CA LEU A 29 -12.97 -7.56 18.22
C LEU A 29 -12.11 -6.34 17.85
N ALA A 30 -11.01 -6.11 18.56
CA ALA A 30 -10.07 -5.03 18.22
C ALA A 30 -9.37 -5.24 16.87
N ARG A 31 -9.03 -6.50 16.55
CA ARG A 31 -8.47 -6.88 15.25
C ARG A 31 -9.49 -6.67 14.13
N ASP A 32 -10.74 -7.09 14.33
CA ASP A 32 -11.80 -6.96 13.34
C ASP A 32 -12.14 -5.49 13.06
N ALA A 33 -12.19 -4.65 14.10
CA ALA A 33 -12.42 -3.21 13.94
C ALA A 33 -11.28 -2.53 13.16
N ARG A 34 -10.01 -2.86 13.45
CA ARG A 34 -8.86 -2.35 12.68
C ARG A 34 -8.89 -2.80 11.24
N HIS A 35 -9.25 -4.06 10.99
CA HIS A 35 -9.38 -4.59 9.64
C HIS A 35 -10.50 -3.88 8.87
N GLN A 36 -11.65 -3.63 9.50
CA GLN A 36 -12.75 -2.87 8.89
C GLN A 36 -12.35 -1.42 8.58
N GLU A 37 -11.62 -0.77 9.49
CA GLU A 37 -11.12 0.59 9.29
C GLU A 37 -10.12 0.65 8.12
N MET A 38 -9.24 -0.35 8.03
CA MET A 38 -8.28 -0.50 6.93
C MET A 38 -8.99 -0.69 5.59
N LEU A 39 -9.99 -1.57 5.53
CA LEU A 39 -10.80 -1.77 4.32
C LEU A 39 -11.50 -0.47 3.89
N ARG A 40 -12.12 0.25 4.82
CA ARG A 40 -12.75 1.55 4.53
C ARG A 40 -11.75 2.58 3.99
N SER A 41 -10.56 2.65 4.59
CA SER A 41 -9.50 3.54 4.12
C SER A 41 -9.06 3.17 2.70
N GLN A 42 -8.97 1.87 2.41
CA GLN A 42 -8.61 1.38 1.08
C GLN A 42 -9.68 1.67 0.04
N ASP A 43 -10.95 1.42 0.34
CA ASP A 43 -12.07 1.72 -0.56
C ASP A 43 -12.10 3.21 -0.95
N LEU A 44 -11.78 4.09 0.00
CA LEU A 44 -11.70 5.54 -0.24
C LEU A 44 -10.54 5.91 -1.16
N LYS A 45 -9.36 5.29 -0.97
CA LYS A 45 -8.19 5.48 -1.82
C LYS A 45 -8.47 5.03 -3.25
N ASP A 46 -9.09 3.87 -3.41
CA ASP A 46 -9.43 3.30 -4.72
C ASP A 46 -10.50 4.13 -5.45
N GLU A 47 -11.53 4.61 -4.73
CA GLU A 47 -12.52 5.54 -5.29
C GLU A 47 -11.90 6.87 -5.71
N ALA A 48 -11.01 7.45 -4.88
CA ALA A 48 -10.33 8.70 -5.21
C ALA A 48 -9.43 8.54 -6.45
N ARG A 49 -8.68 7.44 -6.53
CA ARG A 49 -7.85 7.09 -7.71
C ARG A 49 -8.71 6.94 -8.97
N ARG A 50 -9.78 6.14 -8.91
CA ARG A 50 -10.69 5.91 -10.04
C ARG A 50 -11.25 7.23 -10.59
N ARG A 51 -11.77 8.09 -9.71
CA ARG A 51 -12.33 9.39 -10.11
C ARG A 51 -11.30 10.31 -10.75
N LEU A 52 -10.07 10.37 -10.21
CA LEU A 52 -9.04 11.18 -10.84
C LEU A 52 -8.69 10.62 -12.23
N SER A 53 -8.52 9.30 -12.36
CA SER A 53 -8.23 8.66 -13.64
C SER A 53 -9.31 8.97 -14.69
N GLU A 54 -10.60 8.92 -14.31
CA GLU A 54 -11.71 9.27 -15.18
C GLU A 54 -11.67 10.75 -15.62
N LEU A 55 -11.43 11.67 -14.69
CA LEU A 55 -11.30 13.11 -15.00
C LEU A 55 -10.11 13.40 -15.91
N LEU A 56 -8.99 12.72 -15.67
CA LEU A 56 -7.81 12.85 -16.49
C LEU A 56 -8.11 12.35 -17.90
N GLN A 57 -8.68 11.15 -18.07
CA GLN A 57 -9.01 10.57 -19.38
C GLN A 57 -9.94 11.46 -20.21
N GLN A 58 -10.95 12.09 -19.58
CA GLN A 58 -11.90 12.97 -20.27
C GLN A 58 -11.26 14.25 -20.82
N SER A 59 -10.09 14.62 -20.30
CA SER A 59 -9.48 15.94 -20.57
C SER A 59 -8.28 15.89 -21.52
N GLN A 60 -7.83 14.72 -22.03
CA GLN A 60 -6.50 14.63 -22.68
C GLN A 60 -6.53 14.76 -24.20
N THR A 61 -5.83 15.78 -24.68
CA THR A 61 -5.20 15.80 -26.01
C THR A 61 -3.86 15.05 -26.01
N ALA A 62 -3.33 14.66 -27.17
CA ALA A 62 -2.07 13.91 -27.27
C ALA A 62 -0.86 14.60 -26.59
N ASP A 63 -0.82 15.93 -26.63
CA ASP A 63 0.23 16.73 -25.98
C ASP A 63 0.12 16.69 -24.45
N GLU A 64 -1.10 16.60 -23.92
CA GLU A 64 -1.33 16.50 -22.49
C GLU A 64 -0.95 15.13 -21.93
N VAL A 65 -1.15 14.06 -22.71
CA VAL A 65 -0.65 12.72 -22.36
C VAL A 65 0.87 12.77 -22.17
N ARG A 66 1.60 13.36 -23.13
CA ARG A 66 3.05 13.51 -23.02
C ARG A 66 3.47 14.39 -21.85
N ALA A 67 2.75 15.48 -21.58
CA ALA A 67 3.04 16.34 -20.45
C ALA A 67 2.84 15.63 -19.10
N LEU A 68 1.81 14.77 -19.00
CA LEU A 68 1.56 13.92 -17.84
C LEU A 68 2.68 12.89 -17.64
N GLU A 69 3.13 12.25 -18.72
CA GLU A 69 4.26 11.31 -18.70
C GLU A 69 5.56 11.99 -18.28
N ALA A 70 5.79 13.22 -18.76
CA ALA A 70 6.97 14.00 -18.40
C ALA A 70 6.93 14.52 -16.94
N GLY A 71 5.75 14.62 -16.35
CA GLY A 71 5.58 15.01 -14.94
C GLY A 71 6.12 16.39 -14.61
N SER A 72 5.99 17.37 -15.51
CA SER A 72 6.48 18.74 -15.28
C SER A 72 5.88 19.37 -14.01
N PRO A 73 6.56 20.31 -13.33
CA PRO A 73 6.02 20.97 -12.13
C PRO A 73 4.63 21.59 -12.35
N GLU A 74 4.40 22.19 -13.52
CA GLU A 74 3.10 22.76 -13.90
C GLU A 74 2.03 21.67 -14.05
N THR A 75 2.37 20.56 -14.69
CA THR A 75 1.47 19.41 -14.84
C THR A 75 1.12 18.81 -13.48
N GLN A 76 2.11 18.64 -12.59
CA GLN A 76 1.89 18.14 -11.24
C GLN A 76 0.98 19.07 -10.43
N ALA A 77 1.18 20.39 -10.52
CA ALA A 77 0.32 21.37 -9.85
C ALA A 77 -1.13 21.32 -10.37
N ARG A 78 -1.31 21.17 -11.69
CA ARG A 78 -2.64 21.01 -12.31
C ARG A 78 -3.34 19.75 -11.83
N VAL A 79 -2.65 18.61 -11.87
CA VAL A 79 -3.21 17.32 -11.42
C VAL A 79 -3.50 17.34 -9.92
N ARG A 80 -2.66 17.97 -9.11
CA ARG A 80 -2.93 18.21 -7.68
C ARG A 80 -4.25 18.95 -7.47
N LYS A 81 -4.47 20.05 -8.20
CA LYS A 81 -5.73 20.80 -8.11
C LYS A 81 -6.95 19.95 -8.49
N GLN A 82 -6.81 19.07 -9.48
CA GLN A 82 -7.87 18.12 -9.86
C GLN A 82 -8.11 17.07 -8.76
N ALA A 83 -7.05 16.51 -8.18
CA ALA A 83 -7.14 15.57 -7.07
C ALA A 83 -7.81 16.19 -5.83
N GLU A 84 -7.44 17.43 -5.47
CA GLU A 84 -8.11 18.20 -4.42
C GLU A 84 -9.60 18.38 -4.70
N GLY A 85 -9.97 18.67 -5.97
CA GLY A 85 -11.36 18.76 -6.40
C GLY A 85 -12.13 17.44 -6.23
N VAL A 86 -11.52 16.31 -6.60
CA VAL A 86 -12.09 14.96 -6.41
C VAL A 86 -12.34 14.68 -4.93
N VAL A 87 -11.32 14.88 -4.09
CA VAL A 87 -11.40 14.59 -2.65
C VAL A 87 -12.41 15.50 -1.96
N LYS A 88 -12.47 16.79 -2.33
CA LYS A 88 -13.51 17.71 -1.84
C LYS A 88 -14.91 17.24 -2.21
N GLY A 89 -15.09 16.68 -3.41
CA GLY A 89 -16.35 16.06 -3.82
C GLY A 89 -16.71 14.83 -2.95
N LEU A 90 -15.72 14.03 -2.58
CA LEU A 90 -15.92 12.90 -1.66
C LEU A 90 -16.28 13.36 -0.24
N GLN A 91 -15.60 14.38 0.29
CA GLN A 91 -15.94 15.00 1.57
C GLN A 91 -17.39 15.49 1.60
N GLN A 92 -17.84 16.19 0.54
CA GLN A 92 -19.21 16.68 0.43
C GLN A 92 -20.23 15.54 0.41
N ARG A 93 -19.94 14.43 -0.29
CA ARG A 93 -20.79 13.23 -0.27
C ARG A 93 -20.89 12.60 1.12
N GLY A 94 -19.80 12.60 1.88
CA GLY A 94 -19.79 12.16 3.27
C GLY A 94 -20.73 12.98 4.15
N LEU A 95 -20.70 14.32 3.99
CA LEU A 95 -21.57 15.24 4.73
C LEU A 95 -23.05 15.10 4.37
N THR A 96 -23.39 14.63 3.18
CA THR A 96 -24.78 14.38 2.75
C THR A 96 -25.26 12.95 3.01
N GLY A 97 -24.45 12.12 3.67
CA GLY A 97 -24.77 10.72 3.97
C GLY A 97 -24.65 9.75 2.78
N LEU A 98 -24.05 10.18 1.68
CA LEU A 98 -23.83 9.39 0.45
C LEU A 98 -22.42 8.75 0.40
N GLY A 99 -21.75 8.67 1.54
CA GLY A 99 -20.41 8.12 1.71
C GLY A 99 -19.91 8.26 3.16
N PRO A 100 -18.69 7.78 3.46
CA PRO A 100 -18.07 7.99 4.77
C PRO A 100 -17.69 9.46 4.98
N VAL A 101 -17.68 9.89 6.23
CA VAL A 101 -17.18 11.22 6.61
C VAL A 101 -15.65 11.20 6.50
N ILE A 102 -15.10 12.17 5.78
CA ILE A 102 -13.67 12.32 5.52
C ILE A 102 -13.19 13.58 6.25
N SER A 103 -12.27 13.42 7.20
CA SER A 103 -11.63 14.56 7.87
C SER A 103 -10.67 15.28 6.93
N ASP A 104 -10.24 16.49 7.30
CA ASP A 104 -9.29 17.26 6.49
C ASP A 104 -7.92 16.55 6.41
N GLU A 105 -7.48 15.90 7.49
CA GLU A 105 -6.24 15.13 7.50
C GLU A 105 -6.33 13.91 6.57
N LEU A 106 -7.46 13.20 6.57
CA LEU A 106 -7.67 12.09 5.64
C LEU A 106 -7.78 12.58 4.20
N ALA A 107 -8.38 13.75 3.98
CA ALA A 107 -8.44 14.35 2.65
C ALA A 107 -7.04 14.66 2.11
N GLU A 108 -6.16 15.24 2.91
CA GLU A 108 -4.75 15.46 2.53
C GLU A 108 -4.03 14.16 2.20
N GLN A 109 -4.24 13.10 3.01
CA GLN A 109 -3.69 11.77 2.75
C GLN A 109 -4.21 11.16 1.43
N LEU A 110 -5.50 11.34 1.10
CA LEU A 110 -6.07 10.87 -0.15
C LEU A 110 -5.48 11.62 -1.35
N VAL A 111 -5.32 12.95 -1.25
CA VAL A 111 -4.67 13.74 -2.31
C VAL A 111 -3.23 13.28 -2.51
N ALA A 112 -2.46 13.12 -1.43
CA ALA A 112 -1.09 12.64 -1.50
C ALA A 112 -1.03 11.23 -2.12
N HIS A 113 -1.90 10.32 -1.69
CA HIS A 113 -1.96 8.96 -2.21
C HIS A 113 -2.21 8.90 -3.72
N VAL A 114 -3.18 9.68 -4.20
CA VAL A 114 -3.53 9.71 -5.63
C VAL A 114 -2.40 10.34 -6.45
N LEU A 115 -1.71 11.36 -5.93
CA LEU A 115 -0.55 11.96 -6.59
C LEU A 115 0.65 11.02 -6.62
N ASP A 116 0.92 10.33 -5.51
CA ASP A 116 1.95 9.30 -5.42
C ASP A 116 1.65 8.16 -6.42
N TRP A 117 0.37 7.86 -6.67
CA TRP A 117 -0.03 6.92 -7.71
C TRP A 117 0.24 7.43 -9.12
N GLN A 118 -0.06 8.71 -9.40
CA GLN A 118 0.09 9.29 -10.74
C GLN A 118 1.54 9.54 -11.14
N PHE A 119 2.38 10.01 -10.21
CA PHE A 119 3.74 10.49 -10.52
C PHE A 119 4.87 9.73 -9.81
N GLY A 120 4.54 8.86 -8.86
CA GLY A 120 5.52 8.15 -8.03
C GLY A 120 5.46 6.64 -8.17
N THR A 121 5.56 5.97 -7.03
CA THR A 121 5.46 4.51 -6.86
C THR A 121 4.25 4.13 -6.00
N GLY A 122 3.35 5.07 -5.77
CA GLY A 122 2.05 4.77 -5.21
C GLY A 122 2.01 4.48 -3.72
N PRO A 123 1.33 3.40 -3.27
CA PRO A 123 1.34 3.01 -1.87
C PRO A 123 2.76 2.80 -1.32
N LEU A 124 3.74 2.52 -2.18
CA LEU A 124 5.14 2.33 -1.78
C LEU A 124 5.91 3.66 -1.63
N GLU A 125 5.41 4.76 -2.17
CA GLU A 125 6.11 6.06 -2.21
C GLU A 125 6.57 6.56 -0.82
N PRO A 126 5.76 6.44 0.25
CA PRO A 126 6.19 6.85 1.59
C PRO A 126 7.47 6.15 2.08
N LEU A 127 7.66 4.86 1.73
CA LEU A 127 8.82 4.09 2.17
C LEU A 127 10.14 4.62 1.62
N PHE A 128 10.12 5.24 0.42
CA PHE A 128 11.32 5.82 -0.17
C PHE A 128 11.76 7.11 0.54
N ARG A 129 10.86 7.78 1.28
CA ARG A 129 11.16 8.98 2.07
C ARG A 129 11.89 8.66 3.36
N GLU A 130 11.74 7.44 3.88
CA GLU A 130 12.41 6.98 5.10
C GLU A 130 13.89 6.68 4.82
N SER A 131 14.80 7.40 5.48
CA SER A 131 16.23 7.37 5.17
C SER A 131 16.93 6.05 5.55
N ASP A 132 16.35 5.28 6.46
CA ASP A 132 16.90 4.03 6.99
C ASP A 132 16.47 2.78 6.21
N VAL A 133 15.53 2.91 5.26
CA VAL A 133 15.12 1.84 4.35
C VAL A 133 16.17 1.67 3.25
N GLU A 134 16.70 0.45 3.14
CA GLU A 134 17.72 0.05 2.16
C GLU A 134 17.11 -0.77 1.02
N ASP A 135 16.31 -1.78 1.35
CA ASP A 135 15.60 -2.62 0.37
C ASP A 135 14.10 -2.71 0.72
N ILE A 136 13.25 -2.77 -0.31
CA ILE A 136 11.82 -3.04 -0.20
C ILE A 136 11.53 -4.36 -0.92
N ILE A 137 10.94 -5.31 -0.20
CA ILE A 137 10.51 -6.60 -0.72
C ILE A 137 8.99 -6.64 -0.71
N VAL A 138 8.40 -6.98 -1.86
CA VAL A 138 6.97 -7.11 -2.05
C VAL A 138 6.71 -8.53 -2.54
N ASN A 139 6.04 -9.33 -1.73
CA ASN A 139 5.75 -10.72 -2.09
C ASN A 139 4.26 -10.99 -1.96
N SER A 140 3.71 -11.72 -2.93
CA SER A 140 2.42 -12.35 -2.72
C SER A 140 2.54 -13.46 -1.67
N ALA A 141 1.57 -13.50 -0.77
CA ALA A 141 1.37 -14.53 0.22
C ALA A 141 0.09 -15.30 -0.12
N ALA A 142 0.17 -16.63 -0.04
CA ALA A 142 -0.98 -17.47 -0.29
C ALA A 142 -2.02 -17.26 0.81
N SER A 143 -3.28 -17.07 0.41
CA SER A 143 -4.41 -17.05 1.34
C SER A 143 -5.25 -18.32 1.14
N PRO A 144 -5.52 -19.10 2.19
CA PRO A 144 -6.32 -20.33 2.07
C PRO A 144 -7.76 -20.11 1.60
N HIS A 145 -8.28 -18.88 1.77
CA HIS A 145 -9.72 -18.57 1.62
C HIS A 145 -9.99 -17.28 0.83
N SER A 146 -8.96 -16.66 0.22
CA SER A 146 -9.12 -15.43 -0.55
C SER A 146 -8.11 -15.35 -1.69
N GLU A 147 -8.22 -14.31 -2.50
CA GLU A 147 -7.17 -13.91 -3.45
C GLU A 147 -5.81 -13.74 -2.74
N PRO A 148 -4.69 -13.94 -3.46
CA PRO A 148 -3.35 -13.72 -2.94
C PRO A 148 -3.21 -12.31 -2.37
N GLN A 149 -2.69 -12.20 -1.15
CA GLN A 149 -2.46 -10.91 -0.51
C GLN A 149 -1.00 -10.52 -0.70
N ILE A 150 -0.72 -9.22 -0.76
CA ILE A 150 0.67 -8.75 -0.80
C ILE A 150 1.17 -8.49 0.62
N GLU A 151 2.37 -8.99 0.91
CA GLU A 151 3.16 -8.58 2.07
C GLU A 151 4.31 -7.69 1.64
N VAL A 152 4.37 -6.49 2.22
CA VAL A 152 5.47 -5.55 2.04
C VAL A 152 6.41 -5.62 3.23
N TRP A 153 7.70 -5.72 2.94
CA TRP A 153 8.76 -5.78 3.93
C TRP A 153 9.85 -4.78 3.58
N THR A 154 10.40 -4.13 4.59
CA THR A 154 11.58 -3.27 4.46
C THR A 154 12.78 -3.91 5.15
N TYR A 155 13.97 -3.75 4.57
CA TYR A 155 15.24 -4.03 5.22
C TYR A 155 15.90 -2.71 5.61
N ARG A 156 16.31 -2.66 6.87
CA ARG A 156 16.94 -1.51 7.53
C ARG A 156 18.15 -2.01 8.30
N GLN A 157 18.99 -1.10 8.76
CA GLN A 157 20.09 -1.44 9.69
C GLN A 157 19.59 -2.08 10.99
N SER A 158 18.39 -1.71 11.45
CA SER A 158 17.72 -2.29 12.61
C SER A 158 17.11 -3.68 12.35
N GLY A 159 17.13 -4.15 11.10
CA GLY A 159 16.61 -5.45 10.69
C GLY A 159 15.43 -5.33 9.72
N LYS A 160 14.72 -6.46 9.55
CA LYS A 160 13.56 -6.57 8.66
C LYS A 160 12.28 -6.12 9.37
N ARG A 161 11.48 -5.27 8.75
CA ARG A 161 10.18 -4.80 9.25
C ARG A 161 9.07 -5.11 8.27
N ARG A 162 7.92 -5.59 8.77
CA ARG A 162 6.68 -5.71 7.97
C ARG A 162 6.01 -4.35 7.92
N GLU A 163 5.63 -3.93 6.73
CA GLU A 163 4.89 -2.69 6.49
C GLU A 163 3.41 -2.99 6.29
N ASP A 164 2.55 -2.13 6.85
CA ASP A 164 1.10 -2.24 6.73
C ASP A 164 0.61 -1.40 5.54
N ILE A 165 0.85 -1.92 4.34
CA ILE A 165 0.53 -1.25 3.07
C ILE A 165 -0.44 -2.15 2.30
N ALA A 166 -1.65 -1.64 2.08
CA ALA A 166 -2.61 -2.26 1.19
C ALA A 166 -2.20 -1.98 -0.27
N ILE A 167 -1.93 -3.05 -1.00
CA ILE A 167 -1.56 -3.02 -2.42
C ILE A 167 -1.95 -4.37 -3.04
N THR A 168 -2.49 -4.35 -4.25
CA THR A 168 -2.87 -5.57 -4.98
C THR A 168 -1.72 -6.05 -5.88
N PRO A 169 -1.71 -7.33 -6.29
CA PRO A 169 -0.77 -7.84 -7.30
C PRO A 169 -0.80 -7.03 -8.61
N ASP A 170 -1.99 -6.60 -9.03
CA ASP A 170 -2.17 -5.75 -10.21
C ASP A 170 -1.55 -4.37 -10.06
N ASP A 171 -1.69 -3.74 -8.88
CA ASP A 171 -1.03 -2.47 -8.57
C ASP A 171 0.49 -2.60 -8.64
N VAL A 172 1.05 -3.67 -8.06
CA VAL A 172 2.49 -3.94 -8.13
C VAL A 172 2.94 -4.08 -9.58
N ARG A 173 2.20 -4.83 -10.39
CA ARG A 173 2.48 -5.01 -11.82
C ARG A 173 2.39 -3.68 -12.58
N GLU A 174 1.42 -2.84 -12.28
CA GLU A 174 1.28 -1.49 -12.87
C GLU A 174 2.50 -0.61 -12.54
N ILE A 175 2.93 -0.56 -11.27
CA ILE A 175 4.13 0.20 -10.85
C ILE A 175 5.37 -0.29 -11.57
N VAL A 176 5.57 -1.61 -11.62
CA VAL A 176 6.74 -2.23 -12.27
C VAL A 176 6.75 -1.89 -13.76
N ASN A 177 5.62 -2.11 -14.45
CA ASN A 177 5.51 -1.86 -15.88
C ASN A 177 5.68 -0.39 -16.23
N ARG A 178 5.13 0.52 -15.42
CA ARG A 178 5.33 1.96 -15.60
C ARG A 178 6.82 2.31 -15.56
N ASN A 179 7.56 1.85 -14.55
CA ASN A 179 8.99 2.11 -14.43
C ASN A 179 9.83 1.45 -15.55
N ALA A 180 9.40 0.29 -16.03
CA ALA A 180 10.09 -0.47 -17.07
C ALA A 180 9.80 0.01 -18.51
N ALA A 181 8.67 0.68 -18.75
CA ALA A 181 8.21 1.08 -20.08
C ALA A 181 9.24 1.92 -20.84
N LEU A 182 9.87 2.90 -20.17
CA LEU A 182 10.91 3.76 -20.76
C LEU A 182 12.19 3.00 -21.15
N GLN A 183 12.37 1.77 -20.65
CA GLN A 183 13.50 0.89 -20.96
C GLN A 183 13.11 -0.18 -22.00
N GLY A 184 11.91 -0.11 -22.59
CA GLY A 184 11.41 -1.07 -23.58
C GLY A 184 11.14 -2.45 -22.99
N ARG A 185 10.82 -2.53 -21.68
CA ARG A 185 10.57 -3.78 -20.96
C ARG A 185 9.17 -3.78 -20.38
N ALA A 186 8.57 -4.97 -20.30
CA ALA A 186 7.27 -5.19 -19.67
C ALA A 186 7.26 -6.54 -18.96
N LEU A 187 6.69 -6.57 -17.76
CA LEU A 187 6.39 -7.74 -16.96
C LEU A 187 4.98 -8.24 -17.35
N ASN A 188 4.94 -9.45 -17.91
CA ASN A 188 3.71 -10.14 -18.28
C ASN A 188 3.92 -11.65 -18.21
N THR A 189 2.87 -12.44 -18.44
CA THR A 189 2.93 -13.91 -18.32
C THR A 189 3.86 -14.57 -19.35
N THR A 190 4.11 -13.93 -20.51
CA THR A 190 5.05 -14.40 -21.53
C THR A 190 6.50 -14.07 -21.17
N SER A 191 6.72 -12.96 -20.47
CA SER A 191 8.02 -12.48 -19.98
C SER A 191 7.94 -12.24 -18.47
N PRO A 192 7.94 -13.32 -17.66
CA PRO A 192 7.64 -13.25 -16.23
C PRO A 192 8.83 -12.77 -15.38
N LEU A 193 9.97 -12.44 -16.00
CA LEU A 193 11.18 -11.99 -15.31
C LEU A 193 11.56 -10.61 -15.82
N LEU A 194 11.70 -9.64 -14.91
CA LEU A 194 12.03 -8.27 -15.25
C LEU A 194 13.08 -7.69 -14.32
N ASN A 195 14.13 -7.12 -14.91
CA ASN A 195 15.09 -6.27 -14.23
C ASN A 195 15.06 -4.88 -14.89
N ALA A 196 14.93 -3.84 -14.08
CA ALA A 196 14.86 -2.46 -14.55
C ALA A 196 15.40 -1.48 -13.51
N GLN A 197 15.52 -0.23 -13.92
CA GLN A 197 15.72 0.91 -13.02
C GLN A 197 14.40 1.64 -12.79
N MET A 198 14.17 2.09 -11.57
CA MET A 198 13.07 2.99 -11.22
C MET A 198 13.32 4.36 -11.84
N ARG A 199 12.27 4.95 -12.43
CA ARG A 199 12.35 6.20 -13.20
C ARG A 199 11.47 7.31 -12.63
N PHE A 200 10.55 6.99 -11.74
CA PHE A 200 9.53 7.91 -11.23
C PHE A 200 9.61 8.07 -9.71
N GLY A 201 9.08 9.20 -9.23
CA GLY A 201 8.99 9.52 -7.81
C GLY A 201 10.33 9.57 -7.07
N GLN A 202 10.24 9.39 -5.76
CA GLN A 202 11.37 9.31 -4.83
C GLN A 202 12.23 8.05 -5.06
N ALA A 203 11.72 7.07 -5.78
CA ALA A 203 12.43 5.84 -6.11
C ALA A 203 13.42 6.00 -7.27
N ALA A 204 13.40 7.11 -8.01
CA ALA A 204 14.20 7.29 -9.22
C ALA A 204 15.68 6.95 -9.00
N GLY A 205 16.24 6.13 -9.89
CA GLY A 205 17.62 5.63 -9.80
C GLY A 205 17.77 4.29 -9.07
N SER A 206 16.81 3.90 -8.25
CA SER A 206 16.77 2.60 -7.55
C SER A 206 16.64 1.44 -8.55
N ARG A 207 17.07 0.24 -8.16
CA ARG A 207 16.95 -0.96 -9.00
C ARG A 207 15.70 -1.74 -8.61
N ILE A 208 15.01 -2.29 -9.59
CA ILE A 208 13.85 -3.14 -9.39
C ILE A 208 14.02 -4.46 -10.13
N ASN A 209 13.82 -5.56 -9.40
CA ASN A 209 13.69 -6.91 -9.94
C ASN A 209 12.29 -7.41 -9.64
N ALA A 210 11.58 -7.91 -10.65
CA ALA A 210 10.24 -8.44 -10.51
C ALA A 210 10.12 -9.81 -11.20
N VAL A 211 9.40 -10.70 -10.53
CA VAL A 211 9.07 -12.05 -11.00
C VAL A 211 7.56 -12.21 -10.91
N LEU A 212 6.93 -12.68 -11.98
CA LEU A 212 5.49 -12.93 -12.07
C LEU A 212 5.22 -14.42 -12.23
N ASN A 213 4.05 -14.87 -11.80
CA ASN A 213 3.53 -16.20 -12.13
C ASN A 213 3.53 -16.38 -13.66
N PRO A 214 3.99 -17.55 -14.18
CA PRO A 214 4.28 -18.81 -13.49
C PRO A 214 5.70 -18.98 -12.93
N ALA A 215 6.57 -17.97 -13.00
CA ALA A 215 7.95 -18.08 -12.52
C ALA A 215 8.09 -17.92 -10.99
N CYS A 216 7.06 -17.46 -10.31
CA CYS A 216 6.94 -17.47 -8.86
C CYS A 216 5.53 -17.85 -8.42
N ASP A 217 5.45 -18.36 -7.19
CA ASP A 217 4.20 -18.59 -6.47
C ASP A 217 4.07 -17.60 -5.30
N PRO A 218 2.85 -17.15 -4.96
CA PRO A 218 1.59 -17.43 -5.65
C PRO A 218 1.33 -16.54 -6.87
N GLU A 219 1.81 -15.29 -6.91
CA GLU A 219 1.48 -14.37 -8.01
C GLU A 219 2.62 -13.45 -8.45
N ILE A 220 3.14 -12.60 -7.57
CA ILE A 220 4.23 -11.67 -7.90
C ILE A 220 5.24 -11.58 -6.74
N SER A 221 6.52 -11.45 -7.09
CA SER A 221 7.60 -11.14 -6.15
C SER A 221 8.47 -10.03 -6.72
N VAL A 222 8.66 -8.97 -5.94
CA VAL A 222 9.43 -7.79 -6.33
C VAL A 222 10.45 -7.47 -5.25
N THR A 223 11.65 -7.13 -5.68
CA THR A 223 12.73 -6.60 -4.86
C THR A 223 13.16 -5.26 -5.41
N ILE A 224 13.09 -4.23 -4.59
CA ILE A 224 13.56 -2.88 -4.92
C ILE A 224 14.75 -2.59 -4.02
N ARG A 225 15.89 -2.25 -4.63
CA ARG A 225 17.10 -1.83 -3.92
C ARG A 225 17.26 -0.34 -4.08
N ILE A 226 17.16 0.39 -2.97
CA ILE A 226 17.10 1.84 -3.00
C ILE A 226 18.48 2.40 -3.31
N HIS A 227 18.54 3.31 -4.29
CA HIS A 227 19.75 4.09 -4.52
C HIS A 227 19.69 5.38 -3.70
N ARG A 228 20.64 5.54 -2.77
CA ARG A 228 20.85 6.82 -2.08
C ARG A 228 22.07 7.49 -2.72
N PRO A 229 21.88 8.59 -3.49
CA PRO A 229 23.02 9.36 -3.94
C PRO A 229 23.69 9.98 -2.71
N VAL A 230 24.88 9.50 -2.38
CA VAL A 230 25.73 10.14 -1.38
C VAL A 230 26.19 11.44 -2.01
N ALA A 231 25.78 12.59 -1.46
CA ALA A 231 26.33 13.87 -1.89
C ALA A 231 27.86 13.78 -1.83
N ALA A 232 28.52 14.04 -2.96
CA ALA A 232 29.98 14.11 -2.98
C ALA A 232 30.40 15.15 -1.93
N ARG A 233 31.17 14.70 -0.93
CA ARG A 233 31.79 15.57 0.06
C ARG A 233 32.86 16.42 -0.58
#